data_AF-A0AAD9TKV5-F1
#
_entry.id   AF-A0AAD9TKV5-F1
#
_cell.length_a   1.000
_cell.length_b   1.000
_cell.length_c   1.000
_cell.angle_alpha   90.00
_cell.angle_beta   90.00
_cell.angle_gamma   90.00
#
_symmetry.space_group_name_H-M   'P 1'
#
loop_
_entity.id
_entity.type
_entity.pdbx_description
1 polymer ?
#
loop_
_entity_poly.entity_id
_entity_poly.type
_entity_poly.pdbx_seq_one_letter_code
_entity_poly.pdbx_strand_id
1 'polypeptide(L)'
;MDKAARSYTELKDNHHMSELCNLHQNAYDYVNVGGPHKWSLVHCPERRYRIMTTNVTECIILYLKFTRQLPILTLAGFIRNMLQMWFHDRHRATQSIRHQLTDATHFVILKHVDKCGYMIVNPVDWNIFSVKQS
;
A
#
# COMPACT_ATOMS: atom_id res chain seq x y z
N MET A 1 -26.86 8.43 -1.16
CA MET A 1 -26.22 7.30 -0.46
C MET A 1 -24.73 7.53 -0.19
N ASP A 2 -23.91 7.92 -1.18
CA ASP A 2 -22.45 8.08 -1.01
C ASP A 2 -22.03 8.99 0.17
N LYS A 3 -22.79 10.07 0.44
CA LYS A 3 -22.54 10.97 1.59
C LYS A 3 -22.72 10.29 2.96
N ALA A 4 -23.78 9.50 3.14
CA ALA A 4 -24.00 8.73 4.37
C ALA A 4 -22.95 7.62 4.49
N ALA A 5 -22.75 6.85 3.42
CA ALA A 5 -21.76 5.77 3.35
C ALA A 5 -20.35 6.20 3.76
N ARG A 6 -19.92 7.42 3.36
CA ARG A 6 -18.58 7.97 3.64
C ARG A 6 -18.50 8.86 4.88
N SER A 7 -19.57 8.96 5.67
CA SER A 7 -19.54 9.78 6.88
C SER A 7 -18.56 9.20 7.89
N TYR A 8 -17.82 10.07 8.58
CA TYR A 8 -16.85 9.68 9.62
C TYR A 8 -17.41 9.82 11.04
N THR A 9 -18.64 10.31 11.18
CA THR A 9 -19.28 10.59 12.46
C THR A 9 -20.76 10.25 12.36
N GLU A 10 -21.31 9.61 13.40
CA GLU A 10 -22.73 9.24 13.48
C GLU A 10 -23.66 10.43 13.24
N LEU A 11 -23.30 11.63 13.72
CA LEU A 11 -24.12 12.83 13.55
C LEU A 11 -24.32 13.21 12.07
N LYS A 12 -23.26 13.12 11.26
CA LYS A 12 -23.33 13.40 9.81
C LYS A 12 -24.03 12.28 9.05
N ASP A 13 -23.78 11.04 9.43
CA ASP A 13 -24.47 9.87 8.88
C ASP A 13 -25.98 9.98 9.09
N ASN A 14 -26.42 10.26 10.32
CA ASN A 14 -27.83 10.45 10.68
C ASN A 14 -28.48 11.61 9.93
N HIS A 15 -27.77 12.73 9.75
CA HIS A 15 -28.26 13.84 8.94
C HIS A 15 -28.53 13.40 7.49
N HIS A 16 -27.57 12.73 6.85
CA HIS A 16 -27.72 12.25 5.47
C HIS A 16 -28.76 11.13 5.33
N MET A 17 -28.93 10.29 6.35
CA MET A 17 -29.98 9.27 6.39
C MET A 17 -31.37 9.89 6.53
N SER A 18 -31.51 10.95 7.31
CA SER A 18 -32.76 11.74 7.41
C SER A 18 -33.09 12.42 6.07
N GLU A 19 -32.11 13.03 5.42
CA GLU A 19 -32.29 13.58 4.06
C GLU A 19 -32.70 12.50 3.05
N LEU A 20 -32.10 11.31 3.10
CA LEU A 20 -32.44 10.20 2.21
C LEU A 20 -33.87 9.70 2.45
N CYS A 21 -34.30 9.59 3.70
CA CYS A 21 -35.65 9.21 4.09
C CYS A 21 -36.67 10.21 3.52
N ASN A 22 -36.40 11.51 3.68
CA ASN A 22 -37.28 12.58 3.22
C ASN A 22 -37.39 12.66 1.69
N LEU A 23 -36.32 12.35 0.96
CA LEU A 23 -36.31 12.39 -0.50
C LEU A 23 -36.87 11.11 -1.13
N HIS A 24 -36.47 9.95 -0.61
CA HIS A 24 -36.77 8.64 -1.21
C HIS A 24 -36.88 7.53 -0.16
N GLN A 25 -38.09 7.33 0.37
CA GLN A 25 -38.38 6.30 1.38
C GLN A 25 -37.93 4.90 0.94
N ASN A 26 -38.25 4.48 -0.29
CA ASN A 26 -37.89 3.14 -0.80
C ASN A 26 -36.36 2.91 -0.79
N ALA A 27 -35.59 3.97 -1.04
CA ALA A 27 -34.14 3.91 -1.05
C ALA A 27 -33.59 3.81 0.39
N TYR A 28 -34.20 4.53 1.34
CA TYR A 28 -33.91 4.40 2.76
C TYR A 28 -34.17 2.97 3.26
N ASP A 29 -35.35 2.41 2.94
CA ASP A 29 -35.74 1.07 3.37
C ASP A 29 -34.80 0.00 2.80
N TYR A 30 -34.46 0.08 1.51
CA TYR A 30 -33.53 -0.83 0.85
C TYR A 30 -32.15 -0.84 1.55
N VAL A 31 -31.65 0.34 1.90
CA VAL A 31 -30.35 0.52 2.54
C VAL A 31 -30.36 0.02 3.98
N ASN A 32 -31.47 0.22 4.69
CA ASN A 32 -31.65 -0.24 6.06
C ASN A 32 -31.71 -1.77 6.14
N VAL A 33 -32.41 -2.42 5.19
CA VAL A 33 -32.47 -3.90 5.06
C VAL A 33 -31.09 -4.50 4.75
N GLY A 34 -30.27 -3.81 3.95
CA GLY A 34 -28.91 -4.26 3.62
C GLY A 34 -27.98 -4.38 4.84
N GLY A 35 -28.29 -3.65 5.92
CA GLY A 35 -27.49 -3.59 7.13
C GLY A 35 -26.40 -2.50 7.05
N PRO A 36 -26.45 -1.46 7.90
CA PRO A 36 -25.52 -0.32 7.85
C PRO A 36 -24.04 -0.70 7.88
N HIS A 37 -23.67 -1.74 8.61
CA HIS A 37 -22.30 -2.25 8.70
C HIS A 37 -21.66 -2.66 7.36
N LYS A 38 -22.47 -2.91 6.32
CA LYS A 38 -21.97 -3.32 4.99
C LYS A 38 -21.63 -2.15 4.07
N TRP A 39 -22.20 -0.98 4.31
CA TRP A 39 -22.11 0.16 3.39
C TRP A 39 -21.78 1.49 4.08
N SER A 40 -21.95 1.61 5.40
CA SER A 40 -21.59 2.79 6.18
C SER A 40 -20.26 2.58 6.89
N LEU A 41 -19.34 3.54 6.70
CA LEU A 41 -18.04 3.55 7.38
C LEU A 41 -18.17 3.70 8.90
N VAL A 42 -19.18 4.44 9.38
CA VAL A 42 -19.40 4.67 10.82
C VAL A 42 -19.79 3.38 11.53
N HIS A 43 -20.62 2.57 10.88
CA HIS A 43 -21.18 1.34 11.44
C HIS A 43 -20.35 0.09 11.10
N CYS A 44 -19.19 0.23 10.45
CA CYS A 44 -18.32 -0.89 10.10
C CYS A 44 -17.36 -1.21 11.27
N PRO A 45 -17.48 -2.39 11.91
CA PRO A 45 -16.70 -2.72 13.12
C PRO A 45 -15.22 -2.95 12.82
N GLU A 46 -14.94 -3.61 11.70
CA GLU A 46 -13.64 -3.54 11.07
C GLU A 46 -13.58 -2.17 10.42
N ARG A 47 -12.74 -1.24 10.90
CA ARG A 47 -12.41 -0.01 10.14
C ARG A 47 -11.72 -0.42 8.83
N ARG A 48 -12.48 -1.03 7.91
CA ARG A 48 -12.05 -1.56 6.64
C ARG A 48 -11.51 -0.38 5.90
N TYR A 49 -10.19 -0.36 5.88
CA TYR A 49 -9.43 0.67 5.24
C TYR A 49 -9.60 2.02 5.94
N ARG A 50 -8.98 2.15 7.12
CA ARG A 50 -8.18 3.36 7.43
C ARG A 50 -7.05 3.50 6.40
N ILE A 51 -7.43 3.54 5.14
CA ILE A 51 -6.59 3.77 3.99
C ILE A 51 -6.59 5.27 3.84
N MET A 52 -5.69 5.88 4.61
CA MET A 52 -4.92 6.99 4.07
C MET A 52 -3.98 6.45 2.96
N THR A 53 -4.46 5.78 1.91
CA THR A 53 -3.64 5.57 0.69
C THR A 53 -3.79 6.74 -0.29
N THR A 54 -4.52 7.79 0.11
CA THR A 54 -4.55 9.08 -0.56
C THR A 54 -3.25 9.85 -0.43
N ASN A 55 -2.17 9.27 0.12
CA ASN A 55 -0.87 9.93 0.10
C ASN A 55 0.09 9.26 -0.88
N VAL A 56 0.40 7.97 -0.74
CA VAL A 56 1.39 7.34 -1.63
C VAL A 56 0.85 7.19 -3.06
N THR A 57 -0.33 6.60 -3.23
CA THR A 57 -0.92 6.39 -4.55
C THR A 57 -1.31 7.71 -5.21
N GLU A 58 -1.87 8.66 -4.46
CA GLU A 58 -2.18 9.99 -5.01
C GLU A 58 -0.94 10.82 -5.28
N CYS A 59 0.12 10.80 -4.44
CA CYS A 59 1.39 11.46 -4.78
C CYS A 59 2.00 10.85 -6.04
N ILE A 60 1.96 9.52 -6.18
CA ILE A 60 2.40 8.84 -7.40
C ILE A 60 1.56 9.29 -8.59
N ILE A 61 0.23 9.33 -8.48
CA ILE A 61 -0.66 9.75 -9.57
C ILE A 61 -0.53 11.24 -9.90
N LEU A 62 -0.38 12.12 -8.91
CA LEU A 62 -0.17 13.56 -9.07
C LEU A 62 1.17 13.83 -9.74
N TYR A 63 2.23 13.13 -9.30
CA TYR A 63 3.54 13.20 -9.94
C TYR A 63 3.48 12.65 -11.37
N LEU A 64 2.81 11.51 -11.60
CA LEU A 64 2.59 10.95 -12.94
C LEU A 64 1.87 11.94 -13.87
N LYS A 65 0.84 12.64 -13.35
CA LYS A 65 0.13 13.70 -14.09
C LYS A 65 1.05 14.87 -14.43
N PHE A 66 1.94 15.27 -13.53
CA PHE A 66 2.96 16.30 -13.79
C PHE A 66 4.02 15.83 -14.80
N THR A 67 4.40 14.55 -14.76
CA THR A 67 5.38 13.94 -15.68
C THR A 67 4.82 13.61 -17.06
N ARG A 68 3.56 13.90 -17.40
CA ARG A 68 3.11 13.84 -18.83
C ARG A 68 3.93 14.78 -19.73
N GLN A 69 4.74 15.67 -19.16
CA GLN A 69 5.70 16.53 -19.85
C GLN A 69 7.16 16.01 -19.82
N LEU A 70 7.44 14.88 -19.16
CA LEU A 70 8.79 14.31 -19.05
C LEU A 70 8.82 12.86 -19.56
N PRO A 71 9.85 12.45 -20.32
CA PRO A 71 9.91 11.11 -20.89
C PRO A 71 10.04 10.07 -19.77
N ILE A 72 9.34 8.94 -19.93
CA ILE A 72 9.26 7.75 -19.05
C ILE A 72 10.60 7.38 -18.36
N LEU A 73 11.72 7.67 -19.04
CA LEU A 73 13.08 7.48 -18.54
C LEU A 73 13.39 8.25 -17.24
N THR A 74 12.89 9.48 -17.06
CA THR A 74 13.16 10.26 -15.83
C THR A 74 12.43 9.67 -14.62
N LEU A 75 11.19 9.23 -14.81
CA LEU A 75 10.42 8.53 -13.79
C LEU A 75 11.07 7.19 -13.42
N ALA A 76 11.47 6.40 -14.42
CA ALA A 76 12.17 5.14 -14.19
C ALA A 76 13.50 5.37 -13.44
N GLY A 77 14.25 6.41 -13.80
CA GLY A 77 15.48 6.82 -13.11
C GLY A 77 15.22 7.23 -11.65
N PHE A 78 14.15 7.98 -11.39
CA PHE A 78 13.75 8.38 -10.05
C PHE A 78 13.34 7.19 -9.18
N ILE A 79 12.48 6.31 -9.68
CA ILE A 79 12.06 5.09 -8.98
C ILE A 79 13.28 4.21 -8.70
N ARG A 80 14.17 4.05 -9.69
CA ARG A 80 15.42 3.30 -9.53
C ARG A 80 16.26 3.90 -8.40
N ASN A 81 16.46 5.21 -8.38
CA ASN A 81 17.27 5.89 -7.36
C ASN A 81 16.64 5.73 -5.96
N MET A 82 15.34 5.92 -5.83
CA MET A 82 14.59 5.69 -4.59
C MET A 82 14.78 4.27 -4.05
N LEU A 83 14.62 3.25 -4.91
CA LEU A 83 14.81 1.85 -4.52
C LEU A 83 16.27 1.56 -4.16
N GLN A 84 17.22 2.06 -4.95
CA GLN A 84 18.65 1.89 -4.68
C GLN A 84 19.05 2.47 -3.32
N MET A 85 18.60 3.68 -3.00
CA MET A 85 18.86 4.32 -1.71
C MET A 85 18.23 3.53 -0.56
N TRP A 86 16.98 3.09 -0.71
CA TRP A 86 16.29 2.29 0.30
C TRP A 86 17.00 0.94 0.58
N PHE A 87 17.44 0.23 -0.46
CA PHE A 87 18.21 -1.00 -0.30
C PHE A 87 19.58 -0.75 0.32
N HIS A 88 20.28 0.31 -0.09
CA HIS A 88 21.56 0.70 0.47
C HIS A 88 21.46 0.98 1.97
N ASP A 89 20.44 1.72 2.41
CA ASP A 89 20.26 2.07 3.82
C ASP A 89 19.93 0.85 4.67
N ARG A 90 19.08 -0.06 4.16
CA ARG A 90 18.83 -1.36 4.81
C ARG A 90 20.06 -2.24 4.88
N HIS A 91 20.89 -2.22 3.83
CA HIS A 91 22.12 -2.99 3.81
C HIS A 91 23.11 -2.46 4.87
N ARG A 92 23.32 -1.13 4.92
CA ARG A 92 24.13 -0.50 5.98
C ARG A 92 23.60 -0.81 7.38
N ALA A 93 22.28 -0.71 7.58
CA ALA A 93 21.66 -1.06 8.86
C ALA A 93 21.86 -2.53 9.22
N THR A 94 21.84 -3.44 8.24
CA THR A 94 22.07 -4.88 8.47
C THR A 94 23.54 -5.17 8.81
N GLN A 95 24.48 -4.47 8.17
CA GLN A 95 25.91 -4.64 8.45
C GLN A 95 26.35 -4.03 9.78
N SER A 96 25.68 -2.97 10.23
CA SER A 96 25.91 -2.41 11.56
C SER A 96 25.35 -3.31 12.68
N ILE A 97 24.39 -4.19 12.34
CA ILE A 97 23.88 -5.23 13.22
C ILE A 97 24.89 -6.39 13.28
N ARG A 98 25.64 -6.47 14.38
CA ARG A 98 26.48 -7.62 14.72
C ARG A 98 25.64 -8.75 15.30
N HIS A 99 24.92 -9.49 14.46
CA HIS A 99 24.31 -10.75 14.89
C HIS A 99 24.92 -11.92 14.12
N GLN A 100 25.37 -12.94 14.86
CA GLN A 100 25.49 -14.28 14.31
C GLN A 100 24.06 -14.76 14.01
N LEU A 101 23.74 -14.93 12.74
CA LEU A 101 22.49 -15.57 12.32
C LEU A 101 22.40 -16.93 13.00
N THR A 102 21.31 -17.20 13.73
CA THR A 102 21.04 -18.53 14.28
C THR A 102 20.79 -19.49 13.12
N ASP A 103 21.20 -20.75 13.22
CA ASP A 103 21.08 -21.74 12.12
C ASP A 103 19.67 -21.82 11.52
N ALA A 104 18.64 -21.64 12.34
CA ALA A 104 17.25 -21.59 11.90
C ALA A 104 16.95 -20.41 10.94
N THR A 105 17.50 -19.23 11.21
CA THR A 105 17.33 -18.05 10.34
C THR A 105 18.11 -18.20 9.03
N HIS A 106 19.30 -18.78 9.08
CA HIS A 106 20.08 -19.09 7.89
C HIS A 106 19.38 -20.12 6.99
N PHE A 107 18.82 -21.18 7.58
CA PHE A 107 18.05 -22.20 6.85
C PHE A 107 16.80 -21.62 6.16
N VAL A 108 16.07 -20.72 6.83
CA VAL A 108 14.90 -20.06 6.24
C VAL A 108 15.31 -19.18 5.05
N ILE A 109 16.43 -18.45 5.13
CA ILE A 109 16.95 -17.66 4.02
C ILE A 109 17.32 -18.58 2.85
N LEU A 110 18.06 -19.66 3.09
CA LEU A 110 18.44 -20.62 2.05
C LEU A 110 17.23 -21.25 1.37
N LYS A 111 16.19 -21.62 2.13
CA LYS A 111 14.94 -22.14 1.57
C LYS A 111 14.20 -21.13 0.69
N HIS A 112 14.26 -19.84 1.04
CA HIS A 112 13.69 -18.79 0.18
C HIS A 112 14.53 -18.56 -1.07
N VAL A 113 15.86 -18.63 -0.98
CA VAL A 113 16.76 -18.53 -2.13
C VAL A 113 16.54 -19.71 -3.10
N ASP A 114 16.43 -20.93 -2.59
CA ASP A 114 16.14 -22.14 -3.37
C ASP A 114 14.78 -22.07 -4.09
N LYS A 115 13.77 -21.47 -3.44
CA LYS A 115 12.44 -21.27 -4.03
C LYS A 115 12.39 -20.11 -5.04
N CYS A 116 13.31 -19.15 -4.94
CA CYS A 116 13.47 -18.05 -5.89
C CYS A 116 14.27 -18.54 -7.11
N GLY A 117 13.58 -19.21 -8.04
CA GLY A 117 14.18 -19.74 -9.25
C GLY A 117 15.03 -18.72 -10.03
N TYR A 118 16.29 -19.10 -10.23
CA TYR A 118 17.19 -18.74 -11.33
C TYR A 118 17.82 -17.34 -11.35
N MET A 119 18.16 -16.72 -10.22
CA MET A 119 19.04 -15.55 -10.21
C MET A 119 20.04 -15.57 -9.05
N ILE A 120 21.30 -15.90 -9.36
CA ILE A 120 22.43 -15.81 -8.42
C ILE A 120 22.92 -14.36 -8.44
N VAL A 121 22.73 -13.66 -7.33
CA VAL A 121 23.17 -12.26 -7.13
C VAL A 121 24.52 -12.26 -6.44
N ASN A 122 25.59 -11.99 -7.19
CA ASN A 122 26.95 -11.90 -6.67
C ASN A 122 27.32 -10.43 -6.43
N PRO A 123 27.84 -10.05 -5.24
CA PRO A 123 28.37 -8.71 -5.03
C PRO A 123 29.63 -8.49 -5.86
N VAL A 124 29.66 -7.42 -6.65
CA VAL A 124 30.84 -6.94 -7.40
C VAL A 124 31.52 -5.83 -6.62
N ASP A 125 30.73 -4.94 -6.02
CA ASP A 125 31.17 -3.90 -5.09
C ASP A 125 30.01 -3.54 -4.12
N TRP A 126 30.23 -2.64 -3.18
CA TRP A 126 29.27 -2.22 -2.15
C TRP A 126 27.88 -1.86 -2.67
N ASN A 127 27.81 -1.31 -3.88
CA ASN A 127 26.57 -0.87 -4.53
C ASN A 127 26.26 -1.59 -5.85
N ILE A 128 27.09 -2.56 -6.25
CA ILE A 128 26.99 -3.19 -7.56
C ILE A 128 26.91 -4.69 -7.38
N PHE A 129 25.83 -5.28 -7.89
CA PHE A 129 25.61 -6.71 -7.83
C PHE A 129 25.45 -7.26 -9.25
N SER A 130 26.18 -8.32 -9.55
CA SER A 130 26.06 -9.10 -10.78
C SER A 130 24.98 -10.15 -10.58
N VAL A 131 23.90 -10.05 -11.35
CA VAL A 131 22.84 -11.05 -11.35
C VAL A 131 23.06 -11.99 -12.53
N LYS A 132 23.32 -13.27 -12.25
CA LYS A 132 23.47 -14.32 -13.25
C LYS A 132 22.28 -15.27 -13.17
N GLN A 133 21.73 -15.65 -14.31
CA GLN A 133 20.77 -16.75 -14.33
C GLN A 133 21.54 -18.07 -14.16
N SER A 134 21.00 -18.97 -13.33
CA SER A 134 21.57 -20.30 -13.07
C SER A 134 21.53 -21.18 -14.30
#